data_AF-A0A1S2P559-F1
#
_entry.id   AF-A0A1S2P559-F1
#
_cell.length_a   1.000
_cell.length_b   1.000
_cell.length_c   1.000
_cell.angle_alpha   90.00
_cell.angle_beta   90.00
_cell.angle_gamma   90.00
#
_symmetry.space_group_name_H-M   'P 1'
#
loop_
_entity.id
_entity.type
_entity.pdbx_description
1 polymer ?
#
loop_
_entity_poly.entity_id
_entity_poly.type
_entity_poly.pdbx_seq_one_letter_code
_entity_poly.pdbx_strand_id
1 'polypeptide(L)'
;MSGAYATFDLAPATRAGGVLADGRYQVHRDFVDFVVDGRPLLFQLSDLDGVSPLASDVPPAIFTEQVRALLLEAEPPLPAGRFVLYGCPECEDLGCGAVTAVIERDGEDYVWRDFAWQTDEHADLERNGYPGMGPFRFRGPEYRAALTALRDGSAAPRRRVLLIGARVAVLARLAAALRTIGIGADITQDARGVTAEELRGYGAVAFGRAVGPAERAAVLRAFEQAGAEVAAVDGLAPIVPLLVAQIEHALGRGPLPRRLLTALAATGTTADVEVGAACRVRITAYRLDRLHRTRTEEVFDGALEPGRHRVPLDPRAVRGQAYVVARTAGDVRAAPVVGGQRRRARPTVTGGERG
;
A
#
# COMPACT_ATOMS: atom_id res chain seq x y z
N MET A 1 40.54 5.60 6.10
CA MET A 1 39.60 6.69 5.77
C MET A 1 38.45 6.59 6.74
N SER A 2 38.19 7.64 7.54
CA SER A 2 37.09 7.65 8.50
C SER A 2 35.77 7.72 7.75
N GLY A 3 35.12 6.57 7.52
CA GLY A 3 33.76 6.55 6.97
C GLY A 3 32.82 7.28 7.92
N ALA A 4 32.02 8.20 7.40
CA ALA A 4 31.01 8.87 8.20
C ALA A 4 30.04 7.82 8.78
N TYR A 5 29.67 7.97 10.05
CA TYR A 5 28.63 7.14 10.65
C TYR A 5 27.28 7.54 10.06
N ALA A 6 26.51 6.55 9.65
CA ALA A 6 25.10 6.72 9.32
C ALA A 6 24.25 6.57 10.58
N THR A 7 23.08 7.20 10.61
CA THR A 7 22.09 6.93 11.66
C THR A 7 21.25 5.71 11.31
N PHE A 8 20.83 4.96 12.32
CA PHE A 8 19.94 3.81 12.18
C PHE A 8 18.71 3.99 13.06
N ASP A 9 17.54 3.86 12.46
CA ASP A 9 16.25 3.90 13.14
C ASP A 9 15.28 2.94 12.45
N LEU A 10 14.09 2.77 13.03
CA LEU A 10 13.08 1.83 12.60
C LEU A 10 11.74 2.54 12.51
N ALA A 11 11.01 2.30 11.42
CA ALA A 11 9.74 2.95 11.17
C ALA A 11 8.67 1.94 10.81
N PRO A 12 7.45 2.04 11.38
CA PRO A 12 6.31 1.32 10.85
C PRO A 12 6.11 1.65 9.36
N ALA A 13 5.94 0.61 8.57
CA ALA A 13 5.67 0.66 7.15
C ALA A 13 4.59 -0.34 6.77
N THR A 14 4.02 -0.10 5.60
CA THR A 14 2.80 -0.75 5.18
C THR A 14 2.92 -1.02 3.69
N ARG A 15 2.90 -2.30 3.31
CA ARG A 15 2.74 -2.70 1.92
C ARG A 15 1.26 -2.94 1.69
N ALA A 16 0.61 -2.02 1.00
CA ALA A 16 -0.80 -2.16 0.66
C ALA A 16 -1.04 -3.50 -0.04
N GLY A 17 -2.11 -4.19 0.33
CA GLY A 17 -2.60 -5.33 -0.43
C GLY A 17 -3.26 -4.88 -1.72
N GLY A 18 -4.10 -5.74 -2.29
CA GLY A 18 -5.00 -5.32 -3.33
C GLY A 18 -5.57 -6.45 -4.17
N VAL A 19 -6.45 -6.06 -5.08
CA VAL A 19 -6.91 -6.92 -6.17
C VAL A 19 -6.37 -6.34 -7.47
N LEU A 20 -5.60 -7.15 -8.20
CA LEU A 20 -5.02 -6.80 -9.49
C LEU A 20 -6.08 -6.81 -10.60
N ALA A 21 -5.73 -6.23 -11.75
CA ALA A 21 -6.60 -6.16 -12.91
C ALA A 21 -7.05 -7.54 -13.43
N ASP A 22 -6.19 -8.54 -13.28
CA ASP A 22 -6.42 -9.95 -13.65
C ASP A 22 -7.19 -10.75 -12.58
N GLY A 23 -7.54 -10.13 -11.46
CA GLY A 23 -8.26 -10.76 -10.36
C GLY A 23 -7.37 -11.49 -9.34
N ARG A 24 -6.04 -11.50 -9.52
CA ARG A 24 -5.13 -11.97 -8.47
C ARG A 24 -5.14 -11.03 -7.27
N TYR A 25 -4.81 -11.58 -6.11
CA TYR A 25 -4.71 -10.82 -4.87
C TYR A 25 -3.25 -10.52 -4.57
N GLN A 26 -3.01 -9.35 -3.99
CA GLN A 26 -1.74 -8.98 -3.41
C GLN A 26 -1.94 -8.92 -1.90
N VAL A 27 -1.10 -9.61 -1.14
CA VAL A 27 -1.28 -9.69 0.30
C VAL A 27 -0.80 -8.41 0.96
N HIS A 28 -1.60 -7.91 1.90
CA HIS A 28 -1.21 -6.78 2.72
C HIS A 28 -0.14 -7.18 3.74
N ARG A 29 0.88 -6.35 3.96
CA ARG A 29 1.84 -6.52 5.06
C ARG A 29 2.00 -5.23 5.85
N ASP A 30 1.90 -5.33 7.17
CA ASP A 30 2.43 -4.30 8.08
C ASP A 30 3.79 -4.79 8.56
N PHE A 31 4.82 -3.97 8.43
CA PHE A 31 6.19 -4.36 8.75
C PHE A 31 6.97 -3.15 9.28
N VAL A 32 8.18 -3.40 9.74
CA VAL A 32 9.10 -2.35 10.18
C VAL A 32 10.14 -2.12 9.10
N ASP A 33 10.17 -0.92 8.54
CA ASP A 33 11.19 -0.50 7.58
C ASP A 33 12.45 -0.01 8.31
N PHE A 34 13.60 -0.22 7.68
CA PHE A 34 14.89 0.27 8.15
C PHE A 34 15.05 1.73 7.71
N VAL A 35 15.40 2.63 8.63
CA VAL A 35 15.61 4.04 8.35
C VAL A 35 17.10 4.34 8.49
N VAL A 36 17.72 4.74 7.39
CA VAL A 36 19.15 5.11 7.33
C VAL A 36 19.26 6.59 7.00
N ASP A 37 19.98 7.34 7.82
CA ASP A 37 20.12 8.81 7.68
C ASP A 37 18.77 9.54 7.59
N GLY A 38 17.80 9.06 8.38
CA GLY A 38 16.44 9.59 8.45
C GLY A 38 15.55 9.25 7.23
N ARG A 39 16.03 8.43 6.29
CA ARG A 39 15.28 8.02 5.09
C ARG A 39 14.95 6.53 5.15
N PRO A 40 13.69 6.12 4.92
CA PRO A 40 13.35 4.71 4.78
C PRO A 40 14.18 4.07 3.65
N LEU A 41 14.87 2.99 3.96
CA LEU A 41 15.79 2.30 3.05
C LEU A 41 15.04 1.70 1.86
N LEU A 42 13.78 1.27 2.05
CA LEU A 42 12.92 0.82 0.97
C LEU A 42 12.74 1.88 -0.14
N PHE A 43 12.74 3.18 0.20
CA PHE A 43 12.64 4.25 -0.81
C PHE A 43 13.92 4.45 -1.60
N GLN A 44 15.05 3.98 -1.08
CA GLN A 44 16.33 4.01 -1.80
C GLN A 44 16.44 2.84 -2.77
N LEU A 45 15.58 1.83 -2.63
CA LEU A 45 15.50 0.63 -3.47
C LEU A 45 14.35 0.75 -4.49
N SER A 46 14.37 1.82 -5.28
CA SER A 46 13.35 2.10 -6.31
C SER A 46 13.01 0.83 -7.10
N ASP A 47 11.69 0.59 -7.29
CA ASP A 47 11.09 -0.55 -7.98
C ASP A 47 10.93 -1.87 -7.19
N LEU A 48 11.33 -1.89 -5.91
CA LEU A 48 11.13 -3.06 -5.05
C LEU A 48 9.71 -3.14 -4.48
N ASP A 49 8.99 -4.24 -4.76
CA ASP A 49 7.82 -4.69 -3.99
C ASP A 49 8.28 -5.73 -2.96
N GLY A 50 8.78 -5.26 -1.82
CA GLY A 50 9.38 -6.09 -0.77
C GLY A 50 9.02 -5.60 0.63
N VAL A 51 8.99 -6.53 1.58
CA VAL A 51 8.76 -6.25 3.00
C VAL A 51 9.91 -6.79 3.83
N SER A 52 10.22 -6.13 4.95
CA SER A 52 11.27 -6.63 5.83
C SER A 52 10.82 -7.91 6.55
N PRO A 53 11.76 -8.76 7.01
CA PRO A 53 11.44 -9.90 7.86
C PRO A 53 10.85 -9.51 9.23
N LEU A 54 10.87 -8.22 9.58
CA LEU A 54 10.26 -7.65 10.78
C LEU A 54 8.78 -7.30 10.52
N ALA A 55 8.03 -8.26 9.96
CA ALA A 55 6.62 -8.12 9.65
C ALA A 55 5.73 -8.45 10.87
N SER A 56 4.60 -7.77 10.99
CA SER A 56 3.71 -7.83 12.17
C SER A 56 2.87 -9.12 12.23
N ASP A 57 2.74 -9.81 11.09
CA ASP A 57 2.03 -11.08 10.94
C ASP A 57 2.92 -12.30 11.20
N VAL A 58 4.22 -12.07 11.44
CA VAL A 58 5.17 -13.12 11.82
C VAL A 58 4.96 -13.52 13.30
N PRO A 59 4.97 -14.82 13.63
CA PRO A 59 4.88 -15.29 15.02
C PRO A 59 5.96 -14.66 15.92
N PRO A 60 5.66 -14.32 17.19
CA PRO A 60 6.60 -13.64 18.09
C PRO A 60 7.97 -14.31 18.25
N ALA A 61 8.01 -15.65 18.20
CA ALA A 61 9.26 -16.42 18.26
C ALA A 61 10.13 -16.19 17.01
N ILE A 62 9.52 -16.23 15.82
CA ILE A 62 10.23 -15.96 14.55
C ILE A 62 10.67 -14.50 14.52
N PHE A 63 9.80 -13.56 14.90
CA PHE A 63 10.15 -12.14 14.99
C PHE A 63 11.35 -11.91 15.92
N THR A 64 11.38 -12.58 17.08
CA THR A 64 12.51 -12.51 18.02
C THR A 64 13.80 -13.02 17.40
N GLU A 65 13.76 -14.14 16.68
CA GLU A 65 14.95 -14.67 16.00
C GLU A 65 15.43 -13.75 14.87
N GLN A 66 14.53 -13.10 14.12
CA GLN A 66 14.90 -12.10 13.11
C GLN A 66 15.65 -10.91 13.73
N VAL A 67 15.18 -10.42 14.88
CA VAL A 67 15.87 -9.35 15.63
C VAL A 67 17.25 -9.82 16.12
N ARG A 68 17.35 -11.03 16.67
CA ARG A 68 18.63 -11.61 17.13
C ARG A 68 19.63 -11.80 15.99
N ALA A 69 19.16 -12.21 14.82
CA ALA A 69 19.97 -12.34 13.62
C ALA A 69 20.56 -10.99 13.19
N LEU A 70 19.74 -9.93 13.15
CA LEU A 70 20.23 -8.56 12.83
C LEU A 70 21.22 -8.02 13.88
N LEU A 71 21.10 -8.44 15.14
CA LEU A 71 22.07 -8.14 16.20
C LEU A 71 23.35 -9.00 16.12
N LEU A 72 23.45 -9.91 15.15
CA LEU A 72 24.53 -10.88 15.00
C LEU A 72 24.70 -11.77 16.26
N GLU A 73 23.58 -12.11 16.90
CA GLU A 73 23.49 -13.06 18.02
C GLU A 73 23.08 -14.47 17.58
N ALA A 74 22.77 -14.62 16.29
CA ALA A 74 22.47 -15.87 15.61
C ALA A 74 23.26 -15.94 14.29
N GLU A 75 23.36 -17.13 13.70
CA GLU A 75 24.03 -17.30 12.42
C GLU A 75 23.29 -16.55 11.30
N PRO A 76 24.01 -16.01 10.30
CA PRO A 76 23.41 -15.40 9.13
C PRO A 76 22.48 -16.38 8.40
N PRO A 77 21.29 -15.93 7.94
CA PRO A 77 20.31 -16.80 7.29
C PRO A 77 20.76 -17.26 5.89
N LEU A 78 21.75 -16.59 5.29
CA LEU A 78 22.30 -16.92 3.98
C LEU A 78 23.84 -17.04 4.05
N PRO A 79 24.47 -17.82 3.14
CA PRO A 79 25.91 -17.93 3.06
C PRO A 79 26.62 -16.57 2.89
N ALA A 80 27.92 -16.58 3.19
CA ALA A 80 28.78 -15.40 3.12
C ALA A 80 28.35 -14.22 4.01
N GLY A 81 27.63 -14.50 5.11
CA GLY A 81 27.25 -13.48 6.09
C GLY A 81 26.11 -12.57 5.64
N ARG A 82 25.26 -13.05 4.72
CA ARG A 82 24.22 -12.23 4.12
C ARG A 82 22.89 -12.38 4.85
N PHE A 83 22.18 -11.26 4.93
CA PHE A 83 20.88 -11.13 5.59
C PHE A 83 19.86 -10.65 4.58
N VAL A 84 18.65 -11.20 4.66
CA VAL A 84 17.49 -10.69 3.93
C VAL A 84 17.02 -9.41 4.61
N LEU A 85 17.04 -8.31 3.88
CA LEU A 85 16.53 -7.02 4.34
C LEU A 85 15.10 -6.77 3.86
N TYR A 86 14.80 -7.21 2.63
CA TYR A 86 13.44 -7.17 2.08
C TYR A 86 13.19 -8.41 1.23
N GLY A 87 12.15 -9.17 1.56
CA GLY A 87 11.76 -10.39 0.85
C GLY A 87 10.42 -10.24 0.12
N CYS A 88 10.07 -11.27 -0.65
CA CYS A 88 8.80 -11.35 -1.36
C CYS A 88 7.62 -11.25 -0.38
N PRO A 89 6.72 -10.27 -0.52
CA PRO A 89 5.59 -10.11 0.39
C PRO A 89 4.60 -11.28 0.37
N GLU A 90 4.59 -12.09 -0.69
CA GLU A 90 3.57 -13.12 -0.88
C GLU A 90 3.97 -14.47 -0.27
N CYS A 91 5.25 -14.82 -0.34
CA CYS A 91 5.72 -16.17 0.03
C CYS A 91 7.02 -16.21 0.84
N GLU A 92 7.72 -15.08 1.00
CA GLU A 92 9.01 -14.98 1.72
C GLU A 92 10.12 -15.88 1.16
N ASP A 93 9.90 -16.48 -0.02
CA ASP A 93 10.83 -17.38 -0.70
C ASP A 93 11.95 -16.59 -1.41
N LEU A 94 13.20 -17.01 -1.19
CA LEU A 94 14.37 -16.40 -1.82
C LEU A 94 14.29 -16.48 -3.36
N GLY A 95 13.73 -17.55 -3.92
CA GLY A 95 13.56 -17.76 -5.36
C GLY A 95 12.63 -16.74 -6.04
N CYS A 96 11.71 -16.13 -5.28
CA CYS A 96 10.94 -14.98 -5.77
C CYS A 96 11.76 -13.68 -5.78
N GLY A 97 12.87 -13.66 -5.04
CA GLY A 97 13.83 -12.59 -4.97
C GLY A 97 13.75 -11.78 -3.68
N ALA A 98 14.92 -11.38 -3.20
CA ALA A 98 15.09 -10.60 -1.99
C ALA A 98 16.23 -9.58 -2.13
N VAL A 99 16.09 -8.43 -1.48
CA VAL A 99 17.22 -7.54 -1.23
C VAL A 99 17.97 -8.02 -0.01
N THR A 100 19.26 -8.20 -0.19
CA THR A 100 20.16 -8.80 0.79
C THR A 100 21.41 -7.94 0.94
N ALA A 101 22.02 -7.97 2.13
CA ALA A 101 23.28 -7.30 2.41
C ALA A 101 24.14 -8.14 3.33
N VAL A 102 25.46 -7.93 3.31
CA VAL A 102 26.36 -8.44 4.34
C VAL A 102 26.21 -7.55 5.57
N ILE A 103 25.98 -8.17 6.73
CA ILE A 103 25.99 -7.48 8.02
C ILE A 103 27.12 -8.06 8.86
N GLU A 104 28.03 -7.20 9.29
CA GLU A 104 29.19 -7.60 10.09
C GLU A 104 29.41 -6.65 11.27
N ARG A 105 30.10 -7.15 12.29
CA ARG A 105 30.60 -6.31 13.39
C ARG A 105 31.98 -5.77 13.03
N ASP A 106 32.19 -4.49 13.31
CA ASP A 106 33.52 -3.90 13.35
C ASP A 106 33.75 -3.24 14.71
N GLY A 107 34.42 -3.98 15.60
CA GLY A 107 34.50 -3.65 17.01
C GLY A 107 33.10 -3.68 17.66
N GLU A 108 32.69 -2.53 18.21
CA GLU A 108 31.36 -2.36 18.81
C GLU A 108 30.27 -1.99 17.80
N ASP A 109 30.66 -1.60 16.58
CA ASP A 109 29.79 -1.05 15.55
C ASP A 109 29.30 -2.13 14.58
N TYR A 110 28.28 -1.78 13.80
CA TYR A 110 27.73 -2.63 12.74
C TYR A 110 27.97 -2.00 11.38
N VAL A 111 28.33 -2.83 10.41
CA VAL A 111 28.53 -2.41 9.02
C VAL A 111 27.59 -3.21 8.12
N TRP A 112 26.80 -2.49 7.33
CA TRP A 112 25.99 -3.08 6.25
C TRP A 112 26.64 -2.75 4.92
N ARG A 113 26.96 -3.76 4.11
CA ARG A 113 27.63 -3.59 2.80
C ARG A 113 27.15 -4.59 1.76
N ASP A 114 27.61 -4.40 0.54
CA ASP A 114 27.39 -5.32 -0.58
C ASP A 114 25.91 -5.66 -0.78
N PHE A 115 25.09 -4.62 -0.89
CA PHE A 115 23.65 -4.76 -1.13
C PHE A 115 23.41 -5.34 -2.53
N ALA A 116 22.55 -6.36 -2.64
CA ALA A 116 22.17 -6.92 -3.93
C ALA A 116 20.76 -7.51 -3.94
N TRP A 117 20.18 -7.58 -5.13
CA TRP A 117 19.04 -8.43 -5.41
C TRP A 117 19.50 -9.89 -5.57
N GLN A 118 18.94 -10.80 -4.79
CA GLN A 118 19.35 -12.19 -4.69
C GLN A 118 18.13 -13.11 -4.88
N THR A 119 18.26 -14.10 -5.78
CA THR A 119 17.21 -15.09 -6.09
C THR A 119 17.66 -16.54 -5.87
N ASP A 120 18.90 -16.75 -5.45
CA ASP A 120 19.53 -18.06 -5.25
C ASP A 120 20.52 -17.96 -4.07
N GLU A 121 21.12 -19.05 -3.64
CA GLU A 121 21.98 -19.14 -2.45
C GLU A 121 23.17 -18.14 -2.48
N HIS A 122 23.71 -17.85 -3.66
CA HIS A 122 24.81 -16.92 -3.86
C HIS A 122 24.35 -15.69 -4.64
N ALA A 123 24.84 -14.51 -4.27
CA ALA A 123 24.56 -13.30 -5.00
C ALA A 123 25.67 -12.91 -5.98
N ASP A 124 25.22 -12.43 -7.12
CA ASP A 124 26.04 -11.82 -8.16
C ASP A 124 26.03 -10.30 -7.97
N LEU A 125 27.05 -9.77 -7.31
CA LEU A 125 27.17 -8.34 -7.02
C LEU A 125 27.44 -7.49 -8.27
N GLU A 126 28.08 -8.06 -9.28
CA GLU A 126 28.38 -7.34 -10.53
C GLU A 126 27.10 -7.08 -11.31
N ARG A 127 26.21 -8.08 -11.36
CA ARG A 127 24.97 -8.00 -12.13
C ARG A 127 23.80 -7.42 -11.35
N ASN A 128 23.68 -7.78 -10.07
CA ASN A 128 22.50 -7.50 -9.25
C ASN A 128 22.80 -6.64 -8.01
N GLY A 129 24.03 -6.11 -7.89
CA GLY A 129 24.39 -5.18 -6.83
C GLY A 129 23.64 -3.87 -6.94
N TYR A 130 23.45 -3.19 -5.80
CA TYR A 130 22.94 -1.82 -5.74
C TYR A 130 24.13 -0.84 -5.64
N PRO A 131 24.70 -0.39 -6.77
CA PRO A 131 25.85 0.50 -6.76
C PRO A 131 25.50 1.83 -6.09
N GLY A 132 26.35 2.28 -5.16
CA GLY A 132 26.12 3.50 -4.38
C GLY A 132 25.30 3.30 -3.11
N MET A 133 24.84 2.07 -2.81
CA MET A 133 24.21 1.75 -1.53
C MET A 133 25.24 1.20 -0.54
N GLY A 134 25.42 1.91 0.57
CA GLY A 134 26.42 1.59 1.57
C GLY A 134 27.88 1.71 1.07
N PRO A 135 28.86 1.24 1.86
CA PRO A 135 28.69 0.65 3.17
C PRO A 135 28.13 1.65 4.18
N PHE A 136 27.15 1.24 4.97
CA PHE A 136 26.64 2.02 6.10
C PHE A 136 27.30 1.54 7.38
N ARG A 137 27.90 2.47 8.13
CA ARG A 137 28.47 2.20 9.44
C ARG A 137 27.57 2.78 10.52
N PHE A 138 27.10 1.95 11.44
CA PHE A 138 26.22 2.35 12.52
C PHE A 138 26.91 2.28 13.87
N ARG A 139 26.66 3.27 14.73
CA ARG A 139 27.11 3.25 16.12
C ARG A 139 26.47 2.07 16.84
N GLY A 140 27.30 1.19 17.41
CA GLY A 140 26.85 0.00 18.13
C GLY A 140 25.70 0.21 19.12
N PRO A 141 25.83 1.17 20.07
CA PRO A 141 24.79 1.43 21.05
C PRO A 141 23.44 1.86 20.45
N GLU A 142 23.44 2.73 19.45
CA GLU A 142 22.23 3.23 18.79
C GLU A 142 21.52 2.13 17.99
N TYR A 143 22.29 1.36 17.23
CA TYR A 143 21.79 0.22 16.46
C TYR A 143 21.11 -0.83 17.34
N ARG A 144 21.77 -1.21 18.45
CA ARG A 144 21.23 -2.18 19.42
C ARG A 144 19.98 -1.65 20.10
N ALA A 145 19.97 -0.38 20.49
CA ALA A 145 18.83 0.24 21.16
C ALA A 145 17.59 0.25 20.25
N ALA A 146 17.72 0.63 18.98
CA ALA A 146 16.62 0.66 18.02
C ALA A 146 15.98 -0.74 17.86
N LEU A 147 16.79 -1.78 17.62
CA LEU A 147 16.28 -3.15 17.44
C LEU A 147 15.69 -3.74 18.72
N THR A 148 16.23 -3.39 19.89
CA THR A 148 15.70 -3.88 21.18
C THR A 148 14.35 -3.26 21.50
N ALA A 149 14.16 -1.97 21.18
CA ALA A 149 12.90 -1.26 21.42
C ALA A 149 11.69 -1.87 20.67
N LEU A 150 11.91 -2.60 19.57
CA LEU A 150 10.84 -3.34 18.88
C LEU A 150 10.23 -4.45 19.73
N ARG A 151 10.97 -5.02 20.68
CA ARG A 151 10.49 -6.11 21.55
C ARG A 151 9.50 -5.60 22.60
N ASP A 152 9.55 -4.30 22.93
CA ASP A 152 8.79 -3.70 24.02
C ASP A 152 7.44 -3.10 23.56
N GLY A 153 7.14 -3.18 22.27
CA GLY A 153 5.79 -3.07 21.71
C GLY A 153 5.21 -1.66 21.57
N SER A 154 5.03 -1.22 20.33
CA SER A 154 4.08 -0.16 19.98
C SER A 154 3.05 -0.72 19.01
N ALA A 155 1.79 -0.63 19.43
CA ALA A 155 0.55 -1.13 18.84
C ALA A 155 0.56 -1.39 17.32
N ALA A 156 0.31 -2.65 16.93
CA ALA A 156 -0.07 -2.99 15.57
C ALA A 156 -1.28 -2.14 15.14
N PRO A 157 -1.27 -1.53 13.94
CA PRO A 157 -2.35 -0.67 13.48
C PRO A 157 -3.66 -1.44 13.35
N ARG A 158 -4.77 -0.78 13.69
CA ARG A 158 -6.12 -1.37 13.70
C ARG A 158 -6.65 -1.55 12.27
N ARG A 159 -6.33 -2.69 11.64
CA ARG A 159 -6.77 -3.04 10.27
C ARG A 159 -8.17 -3.65 10.18
N ARG A 160 -9.16 -2.99 10.78
CA ARG A 160 -10.57 -3.40 10.62
C ARG A 160 -11.39 -2.29 9.98
N VAL A 161 -12.31 -2.67 9.10
CA VAL A 161 -13.26 -1.77 8.46
C VAL A 161 -14.70 -2.18 8.73
N LEU A 162 -15.53 -1.19 9.08
CA LEU A 162 -16.97 -1.35 9.15
C LEU A 162 -17.59 -0.99 7.80
N LEU A 163 -18.26 -1.94 7.15
CA LEU A 163 -18.90 -1.77 5.85
C LEU A 163 -20.41 -1.52 6.04
N ILE A 164 -20.90 -0.39 5.55
CA ILE A 164 -22.29 0.04 5.71
C ILE A 164 -22.97 0.21 4.36
N GLY A 165 -24.09 -0.49 4.13
CA GLY A 165 -24.93 -0.21 2.97
C GLY A 165 -25.98 -1.27 2.62
N ALA A 166 -26.87 -0.91 1.70
CA ALA A 166 -28.03 -1.72 1.36
C ALA A 166 -27.75 -2.94 0.46
N ARG A 167 -26.60 -3.01 -0.22
CA ARG A 167 -26.29 -4.07 -1.21
C ARG A 167 -25.47 -5.20 -0.61
N VAL A 168 -26.11 -6.09 0.16
CA VAL A 168 -25.46 -7.19 0.90
C VAL A 168 -24.51 -8.02 0.02
N ALA A 169 -24.91 -8.40 -1.19
CA ALA A 169 -24.06 -9.20 -2.08
C ALA A 169 -22.78 -8.49 -2.56
N VAL A 170 -22.77 -7.16 -2.61
CA VAL A 170 -21.56 -6.38 -2.93
C VAL A 170 -20.68 -6.27 -1.69
N LEU A 171 -21.28 -6.01 -0.53
CA LEU A 171 -20.55 -5.90 0.74
C LEU A 171 -19.91 -7.23 1.14
N ALA A 172 -20.58 -8.36 0.91
CA ALA A 172 -20.03 -9.69 1.17
C ALA A 172 -18.79 -9.98 0.31
N ARG A 173 -18.84 -9.64 -0.99
CA ARG A 173 -17.69 -9.79 -1.89
C ARG A 173 -16.54 -8.86 -1.53
N LEU A 174 -16.85 -7.63 -1.12
CA LEU A 174 -15.86 -6.68 -0.63
C LEU A 174 -15.21 -7.18 0.66
N ALA A 175 -16.00 -7.64 1.64
CA ALA A 175 -15.50 -8.19 2.89
C ALA A 175 -14.60 -9.41 2.65
N ALA A 176 -14.99 -10.32 1.75
CA ALA A 176 -14.15 -11.45 1.37
C ALA A 176 -12.82 -10.99 0.76
N ALA A 177 -12.84 -10.07 -0.20
CA ALA A 177 -11.62 -9.53 -0.81
C ALA A 177 -10.69 -8.84 0.21
N LEU A 178 -11.26 -8.05 1.13
CA LEU A 178 -10.52 -7.39 2.21
C LEU A 178 -9.87 -8.40 3.15
N ARG A 179 -10.60 -9.45 3.55
CA ARG A 179 -10.06 -10.51 4.41
C ARG A 179 -8.92 -11.28 3.74
N THR A 180 -9.01 -11.54 2.44
CA THR A 180 -7.92 -12.16 1.66
C THR A 180 -6.64 -11.32 1.70
N ILE A 181 -6.77 -9.99 1.80
CA ILE A 181 -5.64 -9.07 1.92
C ILE A 181 -5.42 -8.63 3.38
N GLY A 182 -5.77 -9.45 4.37
CA GLY A 182 -5.44 -9.18 5.78
C GLY A 182 -6.15 -7.96 6.41
N ILE A 183 -7.26 -7.48 5.83
CA ILE A 183 -8.12 -6.46 6.43
C ILE A 183 -9.37 -7.13 7.00
N GLY A 184 -9.55 -7.03 8.31
CA GLY A 184 -10.79 -7.45 8.96
C GLY A 184 -11.97 -6.61 8.46
N ALA A 185 -13.06 -7.25 8.09
CA ALA A 185 -14.22 -6.56 7.53
C ALA A 185 -15.52 -7.09 8.13
N ASP A 186 -16.29 -6.18 8.72
CA ASP A 186 -17.60 -6.45 9.32
C ASP A 186 -18.66 -5.66 8.58
N ILE A 187 -19.84 -6.27 8.40
CA ILE A 187 -20.94 -5.69 7.62
C ILE A 187 -22.07 -5.34 8.57
N THR A 188 -22.55 -4.10 8.51
CA THR A 188 -23.78 -3.69 9.18
C THR A 188 -24.67 -2.87 8.24
N GLN A 189 -25.97 -2.91 8.46
CA GLN A 189 -26.91 -1.98 7.83
C GLN A 189 -27.17 -0.74 8.70
N ASP A 190 -26.72 -0.75 9.96
CA ASP A 190 -26.94 0.31 10.92
C ASP A 190 -25.87 0.28 12.03
N ALA A 191 -25.14 1.37 12.24
CA ALA A 191 -24.12 1.45 13.28
C ALA A 191 -24.69 1.70 14.68
N ARG A 192 -25.98 2.04 14.82
CA ARG A 192 -26.61 2.37 16.12
C ARG A 192 -26.64 1.23 17.13
N GLY A 193 -26.46 -0.01 16.67
CA GLY A 193 -26.38 -1.21 17.52
C GLY A 193 -24.96 -1.65 17.89
N VAL A 194 -23.92 -0.96 17.41
CA VAL A 194 -22.51 -1.31 17.65
C VAL A 194 -22.03 -0.65 18.94
N THR A 195 -21.37 -1.41 19.81
CA THR A 195 -20.92 -0.85 21.11
C THR A 195 -19.74 0.10 20.93
N ALA A 196 -19.53 1.02 21.87
CA ALA A 196 -18.37 1.92 21.85
C ALA A 196 -17.02 1.17 21.91
N GLU A 197 -17.00 -0.03 22.50
CA GLU A 197 -15.81 -0.90 22.50
C GLU A 197 -15.53 -1.49 21.13
N GLU A 198 -16.55 -1.99 20.44
CA GLU A 198 -16.42 -2.49 19.07
C GLU A 198 -16.03 -1.39 18.09
N LEU A 199 -16.62 -0.19 18.22
CA LEU A 199 -16.30 0.96 17.36
C LEU A 199 -14.82 1.35 17.44
N ARG A 200 -14.21 1.30 18.64
CA ARG A 200 -12.77 1.54 18.83
C ARG A 200 -11.88 0.52 18.12
N GLY A 201 -12.43 -0.62 17.71
CA GLY A 201 -11.71 -1.66 16.97
C GLY A 201 -11.53 -1.36 15.47
N TYR A 202 -12.27 -0.43 14.89
CA TYR A 202 -12.21 -0.13 13.45
C TYR A 202 -11.31 1.07 13.14
N GLY A 203 -10.45 0.94 12.12
CA GLY A 203 -9.61 2.03 11.60
C GLY A 203 -10.29 2.84 10.49
N ALA A 204 -11.29 2.25 9.82
CA ALA A 204 -12.06 2.89 8.77
C ALA A 204 -13.55 2.47 8.79
N VAL A 205 -14.40 3.29 8.20
CA VAL A 205 -15.81 2.99 7.91
C VAL A 205 -16.09 3.30 6.45
N ALA A 206 -16.67 2.35 5.72
CA ALA A 206 -16.96 2.50 4.29
C ALA A 206 -18.47 2.49 4.02
N PHE A 207 -18.94 3.54 3.36
CA PHE A 207 -20.35 3.75 3.07
C PHE A 207 -20.68 3.43 1.62
N GLY A 208 -21.67 2.57 1.42
CA GLY A 208 -22.27 2.32 0.10
C GLY A 208 -22.99 3.56 -0.43
N ARG A 209 -23.03 3.72 -1.76
CA ARG A 209 -23.64 4.89 -2.43
C ARG A 209 -25.11 5.19 -2.05
N ALA A 210 -25.86 4.19 -1.60
CA ALA A 210 -27.27 4.36 -1.23
C ALA A 210 -27.46 4.95 0.17
N VAL A 211 -26.42 4.96 1.01
CA VAL A 211 -26.45 5.51 2.37
C VAL A 211 -26.53 7.04 2.27
N GLY A 212 -27.57 7.63 2.86
CA GLY A 212 -27.83 9.07 2.79
C GLY A 212 -26.91 9.90 3.71
N PRO A 213 -26.80 11.23 3.50
CA PRO A 213 -25.93 12.09 4.30
C PRO A 213 -26.26 12.08 5.81
N ALA A 214 -27.54 12.04 6.17
CA ALA A 214 -27.98 12.02 7.56
C ALA A 214 -27.55 10.75 8.31
N GLU A 215 -27.65 9.60 7.63
CA GLU A 215 -27.23 8.31 8.15
C GLU A 215 -25.71 8.24 8.30
N ARG A 216 -24.95 8.70 7.29
CA ARG A 216 -23.48 8.82 7.39
C ARG A 216 -23.06 9.67 8.58
N ALA A 217 -23.66 10.84 8.74
CA ALA A 217 -23.36 11.74 9.86
C ALA A 217 -23.70 11.11 11.21
N ALA A 218 -24.76 10.29 11.29
CA ALA A 218 -25.10 9.57 12.52
C ALA A 218 -24.04 8.53 12.89
N VAL A 219 -23.54 7.77 11.91
CA VAL A 219 -22.46 6.80 12.12
C VAL A 219 -21.18 7.49 12.57
N LEU A 220 -20.77 8.57 11.89
CA LEU A 220 -19.55 9.30 12.24
C LEU A 220 -19.63 9.90 13.66
N ARG A 221 -20.79 10.45 14.04
CA ARG A 221 -21.03 10.89 15.42
C ARG A 221 -20.91 9.76 16.44
N ALA A 222 -21.32 8.54 16.11
CA ALA A 222 -21.18 7.39 17.01
C ALA A 222 -19.69 7.05 17.25
N PHE A 223 -18.86 7.11 16.21
CA PHE A 223 -17.40 6.95 16.35
C PHE A 223 -16.77 8.06 17.21
N GLU A 224 -17.16 9.31 16.96
CA GLU A 224 -16.70 10.46 17.78
C GLU A 224 -17.08 10.29 19.25
N GLN A 225 -18.33 9.91 19.54
CA GLN A 225 -18.82 9.66 20.89
C GLN A 225 -18.11 8.49 21.58
N ALA A 226 -17.65 7.50 20.82
CA ALA A 226 -16.85 6.38 21.31
C ALA A 226 -15.37 6.72 21.51
N GLY A 227 -14.93 7.94 21.18
CA GLY A 227 -13.53 8.36 21.21
C GLY A 227 -12.66 7.62 20.19
N ALA A 228 -13.25 7.15 19.08
CA ALA A 228 -12.58 6.39 18.05
C ALA A 228 -12.29 7.26 16.83
N GLU A 229 -11.00 7.46 16.51
CA GLU A 229 -10.60 8.11 15.27
C GLU A 229 -10.76 7.15 14.09
N VAL A 230 -11.69 7.44 13.17
CA VAL A 230 -12.02 6.58 12.03
C VAL A 230 -11.88 7.33 10.71
N ALA A 231 -11.31 6.68 9.70
CA ALA A 231 -11.31 7.22 8.34
C ALA A 231 -12.66 6.90 7.64
N ALA A 232 -13.34 7.93 7.15
CA ALA A 232 -14.59 7.78 6.40
C ALA A 232 -14.31 7.55 4.90
N VAL A 233 -14.89 6.49 4.33
CA VAL A 233 -14.73 6.14 2.92
C VAL A 233 -16.08 6.16 2.20
N ASP A 234 -16.24 7.08 1.26
CA ASP A 234 -17.39 7.12 0.39
C ASP A 234 -17.12 6.27 -0.86
N GLY A 235 -17.80 5.12 -0.96
CA GLY A 235 -17.57 4.20 -2.07
C GLY A 235 -17.90 4.82 -3.44
N LEU A 236 -16.90 4.92 -4.32
CA LEU A 236 -17.03 5.59 -5.62
C LEU A 236 -17.96 4.84 -6.59
N ALA A 237 -17.86 3.51 -6.61
CA ALA A 237 -18.71 2.61 -7.40
C ALA A 237 -18.73 1.21 -6.79
N PRO A 238 -19.75 0.37 -7.08
CA PRO A 238 -19.82 -1.02 -6.63
C PRO A 238 -18.84 -1.93 -7.40
N ILE A 239 -17.56 -1.54 -7.46
CA ILE A 239 -16.45 -2.24 -8.10
C ILE A 239 -15.51 -2.67 -6.98
N VAL A 240 -15.40 -3.97 -6.73
CA VAL A 240 -14.67 -4.48 -5.55
C VAL A 240 -13.20 -4.03 -5.52
N PRO A 241 -12.39 -4.18 -6.59
CA PRO A 241 -11.00 -3.71 -6.59
C PRO A 241 -10.84 -2.21 -6.31
N LEU A 242 -11.78 -1.39 -6.78
CA LEU A 242 -11.81 0.05 -6.53
C LEU A 242 -12.13 0.37 -5.06
N LEU A 243 -13.13 -0.30 -4.49
CA LEU A 243 -13.51 -0.11 -3.08
C LEU A 243 -12.41 -0.60 -2.14
N VAL A 244 -11.75 -1.71 -2.47
CA VAL A 244 -10.54 -2.19 -1.78
C VAL A 244 -9.48 -1.09 -1.79
N ALA A 245 -9.12 -0.56 -2.97
CA ALA A 245 -8.13 0.52 -3.10
C ALA A 245 -8.47 1.77 -2.25
N GLN A 246 -9.74 2.18 -2.19
CA GLN A 246 -10.17 3.31 -1.36
C GLN A 246 -10.01 3.04 0.14
N ILE A 247 -10.37 1.83 0.59
CA ILE A 247 -10.28 1.43 2.00
C ILE A 247 -8.82 1.29 2.42
N GLU A 248 -7.97 0.72 1.57
CA GLU A 248 -6.53 0.61 1.80
C GLU A 248 -5.89 1.98 1.95
N HIS A 249 -6.21 2.92 1.05
CA HIS A 249 -5.72 4.29 1.13
C HIS A 249 -6.10 4.98 2.46
N ALA A 250 -7.33 4.74 2.92
CA ALA A 250 -7.88 5.30 4.16
C ALA A 250 -7.31 4.65 5.42
N LEU A 251 -6.99 3.36 5.38
CA LEU A 251 -6.35 2.63 6.48
C LEU A 251 -4.84 2.87 6.55
N GLY A 252 -4.19 3.21 5.43
CA GLY A 252 -2.79 3.60 5.42
C GLY A 252 -2.60 4.85 6.28
N ARG A 253 -1.95 4.70 7.44
CA ARG A 253 -1.65 5.81 8.38
C ARG A 253 -0.16 6.12 8.49
N GLY A 254 0.59 5.98 7.40
CA GLY A 254 1.94 6.56 7.30
C GLY A 254 1.86 8.09 7.23
N PRO A 255 2.77 8.85 7.89
CA PRO A 255 2.87 10.29 7.71
C PRO A 255 3.02 10.64 6.22
N LEU A 256 2.30 11.67 5.74
CA LEU A 256 2.35 12.13 4.33
C LEU A 256 3.76 12.24 3.70
N PRO A 257 4.82 12.68 4.41
CA PRO A 257 6.18 12.70 3.84
C PRO A 257 6.79 11.31 3.55
N ARG A 258 6.10 10.22 3.90
CA ARG A 258 6.51 8.83 3.62
C ARG A 258 5.57 8.12 2.64
N ARG A 259 4.76 8.84 1.87
CA ARG A 259 3.92 8.23 0.84
C ARG A 259 4.56 8.36 -0.53
N LEU A 260 4.73 7.23 -1.21
CA LEU A 260 5.21 7.22 -2.59
C LEU A 260 4.21 7.88 -3.55
N LEU A 261 2.89 7.71 -3.34
CA LEU A 261 1.83 8.36 -4.12
C LEU A 261 1.21 9.54 -3.36
N THR A 262 1.55 10.76 -3.75
CA THR A 262 1.07 11.98 -3.08
C THR A 262 -0.23 12.51 -3.68
N ALA A 263 -0.48 12.30 -4.98
CA ALA A 263 -1.72 12.70 -5.63
C ALA A 263 -2.11 11.80 -6.82
N LEU A 264 -3.42 11.72 -7.07
CA LEU A 264 -4.00 11.10 -8.26
C LEU A 264 -5.27 11.85 -8.66
N ALA A 265 -5.33 12.31 -9.91
CA ALA A 265 -6.53 12.88 -10.51
C ALA A 265 -6.66 12.39 -11.95
N ALA A 266 -7.88 12.26 -12.47
CA ALA A 266 -8.10 11.88 -13.86
C ALA A 266 -9.17 12.76 -14.51
N THR A 267 -8.82 13.34 -15.67
CA THR A 267 -9.70 14.19 -16.45
C THR A 267 -9.62 13.82 -17.93
N GLY A 268 -10.77 13.54 -18.54
CA GLY A 268 -10.87 13.13 -19.94
C GLY A 268 -10.11 11.83 -20.18
N THR A 269 -9.02 11.93 -20.95
CA THR A 269 -8.16 10.82 -21.37
C THR A 269 -6.78 10.91 -20.73
N THR A 270 -6.70 11.51 -19.55
CA THR A 270 -5.43 11.83 -18.90
C THR A 270 -5.53 11.58 -17.40
N ALA A 271 -4.54 10.89 -16.84
CA ALA A 271 -4.31 10.80 -15.40
C ALA A 271 -3.11 11.68 -15.03
N ASP A 272 -3.30 12.59 -14.08
CA ASP A 272 -2.21 13.30 -13.42
C ASP A 272 -1.87 12.56 -12.13
N VAL A 273 -0.63 12.08 -12.02
CA VAL A 273 -0.10 11.33 -10.88
C VAL A 273 1.06 12.11 -10.28
N GLU A 274 1.16 12.16 -8.96
CA GLU A 274 2.30 12.77 -8.28
C GLU A 274 2.96 11.75 -7.35
N VAL A 275 4.29 11.62 -7.49
CA VAL A 275 5.10 10.71 -6.70
C VAL A 275 6.18 11.46 -5.91
N GLY A 276 6.39 11.05 -4.66
CA GLY A 276 7.36 11.67 -3.75
C GLY A 276 8.81 11.17 -3.93
N ALA A 277 8.97 9.98 -4.49
CA ALA A 277 10.26 9.34 -4.75
C ALA A 277 10.18 8.50 -6.03
N ALA A 278 11.34 8.17 -6.64
CA ALA A 278 11.41 7.31 -7.81
C ALA A 278 10.84 5.93 -7.48
N CYS A 279 9.79 5.52 -8.18
CA CYS A 279 9.13 4.24 -7.96
C CYS A 279 8.32 3.76 -9.18
N ARG A 280 8.14 2.44 -9.28
CA ARG A 280 7.20 1.82 -10.21
C ARG A 280 5.75 2.10 -9.84
N VAL A 281 5.00 2.64 -10.78
CA VAL A 281 3.56 2.91 -10.67
C VAL A 281 2.80 2.07 -11.67
N ARG A 282 1.78 1.37 -11.19
CA ARG A 282 0.77 0.70 -12.02
C ARG A 282 -0.53 1.46 -11.96
N ILE A 283 -1.11 1.80 -13.10
CA ILE A 283 -2.42 2.45 -13.21
C ILE A 283 -3.39 1.52 -13.91
N THR A 284 -4.51 1.26 -13.25
CA THR A 284 -5.61 0.45 -13.77
C THR A 284 -6.87 1.28 -13.89
N ALA A 285 -7.47 1.28 -15.08
CA ALA A 285 -8.77 1.88 -15.33
C ALA A 285 -9.90 0.87 -15.11
N TYR A 286 -10.93 1.30 -14.38
CA TYR A 286 -12.17 0.57 -14.18
C TYR A 286 -13.33 1.37 -14.74
N ARG A 287 -14.23 0.72 -15.48
CA ARG A 287 -15.48 1.36 -15.92
C ARG A 287 -16.67 0.42 -15.80
N LEU A 288 -17.84 1.03 -15.61
CA LEU A 288 -19.11 0.31 -15.67
C LEU A 288 -19.70 0.43 -17.07
N ASP A 289 -20.02 -0.71 -17.69
CA ASP A 289 -20.81 -0.70 -18.91
C ASP A 289 -22.31 -0.46 -18.62
N ARG A 290 -23.13 -0.41 -19.68
CA ARG A 290 -24.58 -0.16 -19.56
C ARG A 290 -25.32 -1.24 -18.77
N LEU A 291 -24.75 -2.44 -18.66
CA LEU A 291 -25.29 -3.56 -17.89
C LEU A 291 -24.68 -3.63 -16.48
N HIS A 292 -24.00 -2.57 -16.04
CA HIS A 292 -23.29 -2.50 -14.76
C HIS A 292 -22.20 -3.58 -14.59
N ARG A 293 -21.68 -4.12 -15.70
CA ARG A 293 -20.52 -5.01 -15.65
C ARG A 293 -19.26 -4.18 -15.56
N THR A 294 -18.32 -4.62 -14.74
CA THR A 294 -17.01 -3.98 -14.61
C THR A 294 -16.15 -4.37 -15.80
N ARG A 295 -15.54 -3.38 -16.46
CA ARG A 295 -14.44 -3.56 -17.40
C ARG A 295 -13.20 -2.99 -16.77
N THR A 296 -12.10 -3.72 -16.91
CA THR A 296 -10.81 -3.40 -16.31
C THR A 296 -9.74 -3.41 -17.39
N GLU A 297 -8.83 -2.46 -17.33
CA GLU A 297 -7.72 -2.33 -18.27
C GLU A 297 -6.51 -1.73 -17.54
N GLU A 298 -5.34 -2.35 -17.67
CA GLU A 298 -4.08 -1.74 -17.24
C GLU A 298 -3.67 -0.72 -18.29
N VAL A 299 -3.57 0.55 -17.88
CA VAL A 299 -3.31 1.68 -18.79
C VAL A 299 -1.88 2.19 -18.68
N PHE A 300 -1.16 1.82 -17.62
CA PHE A 300 0.24 2.16 -17.42
C PHE A 300 0.88 1.20 -16.40
N ASP A 301 2.11 0.77 -16.69
CA ASP A 301 3.00 0.07 -15.75
C ASP A 301 4.44 0.50 -16.08
N GLY A 302 5.08 1.25 -15.18
CA GLY A 302 6.45 1.75 -15.39
C GLY A 302 6.98 2.57 -14.22
N ALA A 303 8.29 2.85 -14.25
CA ALA A 303 8.96 3.70 -13.27
C ALA A 303 8.67 5.19 -13.52
N LEU A 304 8.41 5.94 -12.46
CA LEU A 304 8.23 7.40 -12.47
C LEU A 304 9.22 8.04 -11.51
N GLU A 305 9.92 9.08 -11.98
CA GLU A 305 10.80 9.94 -11.17
C GLU A 305 10.00 10.80 -10.18
N PRO A 306 10.61 11.37 -9.12
CA PRO A 306 9.91 12.27 -8.21
C PRO A 306 9.26 13.45 -8.95
N GLY A 307 8.00 13.77 -8.63
CA GLY A 307 7.26 14.89 -9.19
C GLY A 307 5.93 14.52 -9.83
N ARG A 308 5.40 15.44 -10.66
CA ARG A 308 4.08 15.32 -11.29
C ARG A 308 4.20 14.79 -12.71
N HIS A 309 3.47 13.72 -13.00
CA HIS A 309 3.46 13.01 -14.27
C HIS A 309 2.08 13.03 -14.89
N ARG A 310 2.07 13.09 -16.22
CA ARG A 310 0.85 13.04 -17.01
C ARG A 310 0.85 11.75 -17.84
N VAL A 311 -0.06 10.85 -17.48
CA VAL A 311 -0.19 9.55 -18.14
C VAL A 311 -1.40 9.56 -19.08
N PRO A 312 -1.22 9.25 -20.37
CA PRO A 312 -2.34 9.13 -21.31
C PRO A 312 -3.19 7.90 -20.97
N LEU A 313 -4.50 8.04 -21.06
CA LEU A 313 -5.47 6.97 -20.84
C LEU A 313 -6.15 6.60 -22.16
N ASP A 314 -6.31 5.31 -22.46
CA ASP A 314 -7.09 4.88 -23.63
C ASP A 314 -8.54 5.40 -23.48
N PRO A 315 -9.06 6.19 -24.46
CA PRO A 315 -10.44 6.67 -24.43
C PRO A 315 -11.50 5.56 -24.26
N ARG A 316 -11.22 4.33 -24.70
CA ARG A 316 -12.07 3.15 -24.55
C ARG A 316 -12.08 2.64 -23.10
N ALA A 317 -10.94 2.71 -22.42
CA ALA A 317 -10.78 2.30 -21.02
C ALA A 317 -11.54 3.22 -20.06
N VAL A 318 -11.61 4.52 -20.38
CA VAL A 318 -12.20 5.55 -19.49
C VAL A 318 -13.54 6.13 -20.00
N ARG A 319 -14.22 5.42 -20.88
CA ARG A 319 -15.52 5.86 -21.41
C ARG A 319 -16.64 5.75 -20.38
N GLY A 320 -17.40 6.84 -20.22
CA GLY A 320 -18.61 6.86 -19.40
C GLY A 320 -18.30 7.00 -17.91
N GLN A 321 -18.87 6.13 -17.07
CA GLN A 321 -18.57 6.12 -15.65
C GLN A 321 -17.31 5.29 -15.40
N ALA A 322 -16.18 5.99 -15.30
CA ALA A 322 -14.85 5.40 -15.17
C ALA A 322 -14.09 5.93 -13.95
N TYR A 323 -13.14 5.13 -13.52
CA TYR A 323 -12.31 5.31 -12.33
C TYR A 323 -10.90 4.83 -12.64
N VAL A 324 -9.91 5.41 -11.99
CA VAL A 324 -8.53 4.94 -12.05
C VAL A 324 -8.04 4.59 -10.66
N VAL A 325 -7.22 3.56 -10.57
CA VAL A 325 -6.48 3.19 -9.37
C VAL A 325 -5.01 3.20 -9.73
N ALA A 326 -4.22 3.98 -9.01
CA ALA A 326 -2.75 3.93 -9.07
C ALA A 326 -2.23 3.17 -7.86
N ARG A 327 -1.32 2.21 -8.09
CA ARG A 327 -0.66 1.41 -7.05
C ARG A 327 0.86 1.52 -7.21
N THR A 328 1.54 1.59 -6.07
CA THR A 328 2.98 1.36 -5.91
C THR A 328 3.18 0.19 -4.92
N ALA A 329 4.43 -0.15 -4.63
CA ALA A 329 4.76 -1.15 -3.61
C ALA A 329 4.21 -0.83 -2.22
N GLY A 330 4.05 0.45 -1.86
CA GLY A 330 3.64 0.86 -0.51
C GLY A 330 2.34 1.65 -0.42
N ASP A 331 1.77 2.07 -1.54
CA ASP A 331 0.66 3.02 -1.54
C ASP A 331 -0.34 2.75 -2.67
N VAL A 332 -1.56 3.22 -2.44
CA VAL A 332 -2.64 3.12 -3.41
C VAL A 332 -3.50 4.37 -3.35
N ARG A 333 -3.92 4.84 -4.51
CA ARG A 333 -4.92 5.90 -4.65
C ARG A 333 -5.94 5.55 -5.70
N ALA A 334 -7.17 6.00 -5.46
CA ALA A 334 -8.29 5.83 -6.38
C ALA A 334 -8.93 7.18 -6.69
N ALA A 335 -9.27 7.43 -7.95
CA ALA A 335 -9.92 8.67 -8.39
C ALA A 335 -11.00 8.40 -9.44
N PRO A 336 -12.12 9.14 -9.44
CA PRO A 336 -13.04 9.15 -10.57
C PRO A 336 -12.43 9.86 -11.78
N VAL A 337 -12.80 9.43 -12.98
CA VAL A 337 -12.45 10.14 -14.22
C VAL A 337 -13.50 11.21 -14.51
N VAL A 338 -13.11 12.48 -14.45
CA VAL A 338 -13.98 13.63 -14.73
C VAL A 338 -13.99 13.93 -16.22
N GLY A 339 -15.15 14.26 -16.81
CA GLY A 339 -15.21 14.73 -18.21
C GLY A 339 -15.21 13.65 -19.30
N GLY A 340 -15.39 12.37 -18.95
CA GLY A 340 -15.57 11.25 -19.91
C GLY A 340 -16.89 11.34 -20.68
N GLN A 341 -16.97 12.22 -21.67
CA GLN A 341 -18.05 12.43 -22.65
C GLN A 341 -19.43 11.80 -22.34
N ARG A 342 -20.33 12.63 -21.79
CA ARG A 342 -21.78 12.55 -22.10
C ARG A 342 -22.14 13.66 -23.08
N ARG A 343 -22.32 13.32 -24.37
CA ARG A 343 -23.44 13.79 -25.23
C ARG A 343 -23.35 13.19 -26.64
N ARG A 344 -24.23 12.23 -26.93
CA ARG A 344 -24.92 12.19 -28.23
C ARG A 344 -26.07 13.18 -28.11
N ALA A 345 -25.97 14.36 -28.73
CA ALA A 345 -27.16 15.06 -29.17
C ALA A 345 -27.50 14.49 -30.56
N ARG A 346 -28.65 13.85 -30.70
CA ARG A 346 -29.27 13.59 -32.02
C ARG A 346 -30.27 14.72 -32.31
N PRO A 347 -30.53 14.99 -33.60
CA PRO A 347 -30.78 16.32 -34.12
C PRO A 347 -32.24 16.73 -33.94
N THR A 348 -32.47 18.01 -33.68
CA THR A 348 -33.79 18.62 -33.86
C THR A 348 -34.06 18.66 -35.36
N VAL A 349 -34.97 17.79 -35.80
CA VAL A 349 -35.57 17.82 -37.13
C VAL A 349 -36.46 19.05 -37.19
N THR A 350 -36.08 20.06 -37.97
CA THR A 350 -37.01 21.08 -38.45
C THR A 350 -37.68 20.55 -39.73
N GLY A 351 -38.83 19.89 -39.59
CA GLY A 351 -39.90 20.03 -40.58
C GLY A 351 -40.49 21.44 -40.38
N GLY A 352 -40.76 22.24 -41.40
CA GLY A 352 -41.53 21.90 -42.58
C GLY A 352 -42.93 22.46 -42.37
N GLU A 353 -43.08 23.78 -42.49
CA GLU A 353 -44.39 24.44 -42.54
C GLU A 353 -44.73 24.76 -44.00
N ARG A 354 -45.86 24.18 -44.43
CA ARG A 354 -46.65 24.64 -45.56
C ARG A 354 -47.53 25.78 -45.06
N GLY A 355 -47.60 26.85 -45.83
CA GLY A 355 -48.55 27.95 -45.71
C GLY A 355 -48.45 28.77 -46.99
#